data_AF-A0A932U5Z6-F1
#
_entry.id   AF-A0A932U5Z6-F1
#
_cell.length_a   1.000
_cell.length_b   1.000
_cell.length_c   1.000
_cell.angle_alpha   90.00
_cell.angle_beta   90.00
_cell.angle_gamma   90.00
#
_symmetry.space_group_name_H-M   'P 1'
#
loop_
_entity.id
_entity.type
_entity.pdbx_description
1 polymer ?
#
loop_
_entity_poly.entity_id
_entity_poly.type
_entity_poly.pdbx_seq_one_letter_code
_entity_poly.pdbx_strand_id
1 'polypeptide(L)'
;MSPLLLVTLSSLLLGLPLWLRNIATYGGLDFLGLRWHDRVVTGQPTTVDWIAANGWPAYWERAWDFTFKSFWGVFGWLGVFMDGRVYTLLLIFSGVVAAGLVAGLLRYASPARRSAPVEQRSVSKPSGSGVAGPLPFNSVMSQRWDLFVAIILLAGVTASYVWYNLGFVQHQGRYLFPALYSFGLLVSLSWREALRPRVSFVIAGLLLLWAVILAATGLAAAALDKWTLLFLVGVSGALLVNGLLERIPGGTQLRPILYALPFVLLGLLDTVIPFLYTVPQLAR
;
A
#
# COMPACT_ATOMS: atom_id res chain seq x y z
N MET A 1 23.52 21.14 -15.15
CA MET A 1 22.07 21.24 -15.45
C MET A 1 21.40 22.01 -14.33
N SER A 2 20.52 22.97 -14.62
CA SER A 2 19.82 23.69 -13.56
C SER A 2 18.81 22.77 -12.84
N PRO A 3 18.56 22.95 -11.53
CA PRO A 3 17.56 22.16 -10.80
C PRO A 3 16.18 22.22 -11.47
N LEU A 4 15.82 23.38 -12.04
CA LEU A 4 14.59 23.57 -12.78
C LEU A 4 14.53 22.68 -14.05
N LEU A 5 15.63 22.57 -14.80
CA LEU A 5 15.70 21.68 -15.96
C LEU A 5 15.49 20.21 -15.56
N LEU A 6 16.09 19.77 -14.44
CA LEU A 6 15.92 18.41 -13.94
C LEU A 6 14.48 18.13 -13.53
N VAL A 7 13.86 19.03 -12.77
CA VAL A 7 12.46 18.88 -12.35
C VAL A 7 11.53 18.85 -13.56
N THR A 8 11.71 19.76 -14.51
CA THR A 8 10.90 19.79 -15.75
C THR A 8 11.09 18.53 -16.57
N LEU A 9 12.34 18.09 -16.78
CA LEU A 9 12.63 16.88 -17.54
C LEU A 9 12.04 15.64 -16.87
N SER A 10 12.23 15.47 -15.56
CA SER A 10 11.65 14.35 -14.80
C SER A 10 10.12 14.37 -14.83
N SER A 11 9.50 15.55 -14.71
CA SER A 11 8.04 15.69 -14.78
C SER A 11 7.51 15.31 -16.17
N LEU A 12 8.20 15.74 -17.24
CA LEU A 12 7.83 15.39 -18.61
C LEU A 12 8.03 13.90 -18.89
N LEU A 13 9.13 13.30 -18.43
CA LEU A 13 9.38 11.87 -18.60
C LEU A 13 8.31 11.01 -17.91
N LEU A 14 7.76 11.47 -16.79
CA LEU A 14 6.68 10.78 -16.09
C LEU A 14 5.29 11.06 -16.70
N GLY A 15 4.99 12.32 -17.02
CA GLY A 15 3.65 12.74 -17.46
C GLY A 15 3.38 12.51 -18.95
N LEU A 16 4.36 12.75 -19.82
CA LEU A 16 4.18 12.75 -21.27
C LEU A 16 3.74 11.38 -21.82
N PRO A 17 4.29 10.23 -21.38
CA PRO A 17 3.77 8.92 -21.80
C PRO A 17 2.28 8.74 -21.50
N LEU A 18 1.82 9.21 -20.33
CA LEU A 18 0.42 9.11 -19.91
C LEU A 18 -0.49 10.03 -20.75
N TRP A 19 -0.04 11.25 -21.04
CA TRP A 19 -0.79 12.20 -21.87
C TRP A 19 -0.90 11.74 -23.31
N LEU A 20 0.20 11.26 -23.91
CA LEU A 20 0.19 10.67 -25.26
C LEU A 20 -0.74 9.46 -25.33
N ARG A 21 -0.68 8.60 -24.32
CA ARG A 21 -1.59 7.46 -24.19
C ARG A 21 -3.05 7.91 -24.12
N ASN A 22 -3.37 8.94 -23.34
CA ASN A 22 -4.73 9.45 -23.21
C ASN A 22 -5.24 10.07 -24.52
N ILE A 23 -4.39 10.81 -25.24
CA ILE A 23 -4.70 11.32 -26.59
C ILE A 23 -5.02 10.18 -27.55
N ALA A 24 -4.19 9.13 -27.57
CA ALA A 24 -4.41 7.97 -28.43
C ALA A 24 -5.67 7.17 -28.05
N THR A 25 -6.02 7.15 -26.76
CA THR A 25 -7.11 6.32 -26.22
C THR A 25 -8.48 7.02 -26.28
N TYR A 26 -8.56 8.28 -25.85
CA TYR A 26 -9.81 9.04 -25.79
C TYR A 26 -10.07 9.86 -27.06
N GLY A 27 -9.02 10.11 -27.86
CA GLY A 27 -9.08 10.86 -29.11
C GLY A 27 -8.96 12.38 -28.94
N GLY A 28 -8.46 13.04 -29.98
CA GLY A 28 -8.32 14.50 -30.02
C GLY A 28 -7.34 15.04 -28.97
N LEU A 29 -7.66 16.19 -28.36
CA LEU A 29 -6.87 16.80 -27.29
C LEU A 29 -7.36 16.41 -25.88
N ASP A 30 -8.06 15.29 -25.72
CA ASP A 30 -8.55 14.84 -24.41
C ASP A 30 -7.45 14.13 -23.60
N PHE A 31 -6.28 14.77 -23.47
CA PHE A 31 -5.11 14.21 -22.78
C PHE A 31 -5.31 14.04 -21.27
N LEU A 32 -6.31 14.73 -20.69
CA LEU A 32 -6.75 14.56 -19.30
C LEU A 32 -7.93 13.60 -19.14
N GLY A 33 -8.57 13.16 -20.24
CA GLY A 33 -9.74 12.28 -20.20
C GLY A 33 -11.01 12.92 -19.62
N LEU A 34 -11.09 14.26 -19.59
CA LEU A 34 -12.18 15.00 -18.98
C LEU A 34 -13.47 14.92 -19.81
N ARG A 35 -13.36 14.99 -21.14
CA ARG A 35 -14.54 14.86 -22.01
C ARG A 35 -15.13 13.46 -21.91
N TRP A 36 -14.28 12.44 -21.79
CA TRP A 36 -14.74 11.08 -21.54
C TRP A 36 -15.38 10.94 -20.15
N HIS A 37 -14.77 11.49 -19.11
CA HIS A 37 -15.32 11.52 -17.75
C HIS A 37 -16.76 12.07 -17.71
N ASP A 38 -17.02 13.20 -18.35
CA ASP A 38 -18.34 13.84 -18.31
C ASP A 38 -19.43 12.99 -18.98
N ARG A 39 -19.07 12.14 -19.94
CA ARG A 39 -20.01 11.20 -20.58
C ARG A 39 -20.40 10.04 -19.67
N VAL A 40 -19.50 9.59 -18.82
CA VAL A 40 -19.69 8.38 -17.99
C VAL A 40 -20.20 8.70 -16.58
N VAL A 41 -20.03 9.93 -16.10
CA VAL A 41 -20.53 10.38 -14.80
C VAL A 41 -22.00 10.79 -14.91
N THR A 42 -22.89 9.81 -15.07
CA THR A 42 -24.34 10.03 -15.00
C THR A 42 -25.03 8.94 -14.18
N GLY A 43 -26.15 9.27 -13.51
CA GLY A 43 -27.02 8.28 -12.87
C GLY A 43 -26.43 7.52 -11.66
N GLN A 44 -25.55 8.15 -10.87
CA GLN A 44 -24.95 7.50 -9.70
C GLN A 44 -26.02 7.15 -8.65
N PRO A 45 -26.08 5.90 -8.16
CA PRO A 45 -27.04 5.52 -7.13
C PRO A 45 -26.70 6.19 -5.81
N THR A 46 -27.73 6.69 -5.12
CA THR A 46 -27.57 7.13 -3.73
C THR A 46 -27.33 5.91 -2.83
N THR A 47 -26.69 6.13 -1.69
CA THR A 47 -26.43 5.04 -0.73
C THR A 47 -27.72 4.44 -0.19
N VAL A 48 -28.74 5.27 0.04
CA VAL A 48 -30.05 4.83 0.52
C VAL A 48 -30.75 3.96 -0.52
N ASP A 49 -30.81 4.40 -1.78
CA ASP A 49 -31.47 3.65 -2.85
C ASP A 49 -30.77 2.32 -3.11
N TRP A 50 -29.43 2.32 -3.09
CA TRP A 50 -28.65 1.11 -3.32
C TRP A 50 -28.88 0.06 -2.22
N ILE A 51 -28.89 0.50 -0.94
CA ILE A 51 -29.14 -0.39 0.20
C ILE A 51 -30.59 -0.88 0.18
N ALA A 52 -31.55 -0.03 -0.18
CA ALA A 52 -32.94 -0.44 -0.35
C ALA A 52 -33.10 -1.51 -1.43
N ALA A 53 -32.32 -1.43 -2.51
CA ALA A 53 -32.38 -2.39 -3.62
C ALA A 53 -31.58 -3.69 -3.38
N ASN A 54 -30.41 -3.63 -2.71
CA ASN A 54 -29.46 -4.76 -2.64
C ASN A 54 -29.17 -5.23 -1.20
N GLY A 55 -29.56 -4.47 -0.19
CA GLY A 55 -29.34 -4.78 1.23
C GLY A 55 -27.94 -4.46 1.77
N TRP A 56 -27.83 -4.47 3.10
CA TRP A 56 -26.59 -4.20 3.82
C TRP A 56 -25.43 -5.17 3.54
N PRO A 57 -25.65 -6.49 3.40
CA PRO A 57 -24.53 -7.42 3.13
C PRO A 57 -23.81 -7.09 1.83
N ALA A 58 -24.58 -6.86 0.76
CA ALA A 58 -24.03 -6.51 -0.54
C ALA A 58 -23.32 -5.15 -0.51
N TYR A 59 -23.81 -4.21 0.32
CA TYR A 59 -23.19 -2.89 0.49
C TYR A 59 -21.78 -3.03 1.06
N TRP A 60 -21.62 -3.84 2.11
CA TRP A 60 -20.32 -4.05 2.74
C TRP A 60 -19.39 -4.91 1.90
N GLU A 61 -19.90 -5.94 1.21
CA GLU A 61 -19.11 -6.71 0.26
C GLU A 61 -18.50 -5.80 -0.81
N ARG A 62 -19.34 -4.94 -1.42
CA ARG A 62 -18.88 -3.93 -2.37
C ARG A 62 -17.93 -2.94 -1.74
N ALA A 63 -18.21 -2.47 -0.52
CA ALA A 63 -17.37 -1.52 0.18
C ALA A 63 -15.95 -2.05 0.37
N TRP A 64 -15.78 -3.31 0.74
CA TRP A 64 -14.47 -3.91 0.91
C TRP A 64 -13.80 -4.25 -0.42
N ASP A 65 -14.49 -5.00 -1.28
CA ASP A 65 -13.93 -5.50 -2.53
C ASP A 65 -13.58 -4.37 -3.51
N PHE A 66 -14.53 -3.45 -3.73
CA PHE A 66 -14.35 -2.37 -4.69
C PHE A 66 -13.35 -1.32 -4.19
N THR A 67 -13.34 -1.02 -2.88
CA THR A 67 -12.35 -0.10 -2.31
C THR A 67 -10.95 -0.66 -2.45
N PHE A 68 -10.76 -1.95 -2.12
CA PHE A 68 -9.47 -2.60 -2.23
C PHE A 68 -8.97 -2.61 -3.68
N LYS A 69 -9.79 -3.11 -4.61
CA LYS A 69 -9.39 -3.19 -6.03
C LYS A 69 -9.14 -1.80 -6.64
N SER A 70 -9.98 -0.81 -6.30
CA SER A 70 -9.83 0.56 -6.78
C SER A 70 -8.65 1.31 -6.16
N PHE A 71 -8.27 0.99 -4.93
CA PHE A 71 -7.04 1.53 -4.35
C PHE A 71 -5.81 1.08 -5.15
N TRP A 72 -5.78 -0.18 -5.58
CA TRP A 72 -4.60 -0.77 -6.21
C TRP A 72 -4.50 -0.58 -7.73
N GLY A 73 -5.61 -0.44 -8.45
CA GLY A 73 -5.50 -0.29 -9.91
C GLY A 73 -6.78 -0.07 -10.69
N VAL A 74 -7.96 0.01 -10.04
CA VAL A 74 -9.20 0.39 -10.73
C VAL A 74 -9.46 1.89 -10.55
N PHE A 75 -9.29 2.65 -11.63
CA PHE A 75 -9.41 4.11 -11.60
C PHE A 75 -10.69 4.61 -12.28
N GLY A 76 -11.75 4.74 -11.48
CA GLY A 76 -13.00 5.36 -11.92
C GLY A 76 -13.91 4.44 -12.72
N TRP A 77 -14.61 5.03 -13.69
CA TRP A 77 -15.47 4.34 -14.67
C TRP A 77 -14.65 3.67 -15.79
N LEU A 78 -13.33 3.67 -15.63
CA LEU A 78 -12.36 3.14 -16.56
C LEU A 78 -11.74 1.92 -15.87
N GLY A 79 -11.87 0.76 -16.49
CA GLY A 79 -10.93 -0.30 -16.20
C GLY A 79 -11.47 -1.70 -16.35
N VAL A 80 -10.64 -2.50 -16.99
CA VAL A 80 -10.61 -3.95 -16.82
C VAL A 80 -9.92 -4.22 -15.50
N PHE A 81 -10.55 -5.01 -14.63
CA PHE A 81 -9.90 -5.43 -13.39
C PHE A 81 -8.59 -6.16 -13.70
N MET A 82 -7.53 -5.89 -12.93
CA MET A 82 -6.34 -6.73 -12.95
C MET A 82 -6.69 -8.19 -12.73
N ASP A 83 -5.83 -9.10 -13.20
CA ASP A 83 -5.99 -10.53 -12.93
C ASP A 83 -6.14 -10.77 -11.42
N GLY A 84 -7.09 -11.63 -11.02
CA GLY A 84 -7.39 -11.90 -9.62
C GLY A 84 -6.15 -12.30 -8.80
N ARG A 85 -5.15 -12.94 -9.43
CA ARG A 85 -3.88 -13.32 -8.79
C ARG A 85 -3.08 -12.11 -8.31
N VAL A 86 -3.13 -11.01 -9.05
CA VAL A 86 -2.46 -9.76 -8.65
C VAL A 86 -3.12 -9.21 -7.40
N TYR A 87 -4.46 -9.17 -7.36
CA TYR A 87 -5.19 -8.75 -6.16
C TYR A 87 -4.95 -9.68 -4.97
N THR A 88 -4.85 -11.00 -5.19
CA THR A 88 -4.50 -11.95 -4.12
C THR A 88 -3.11 -11.63 -3.55
N LEU A 89 -2.10 -11.40 -4.39
CA LEU A 89 -0.76 -11.03 -3.92
C LEU A 89 -0.76 -9.71 -3.15
N LEU A 90 -1.48 -8.70 -3.65
CA LEU A 90 -1.64 -7.41 -2.98
C LEU A 90 -2.37 -7.55 -1.64
N LEU A 91 -3.34 -8.46 -1.55
CA LEU A 91 -4.08 -8.73 -0.32
C LEU A 91 -3.18 -9.41 0.71
N ILE A 92 -2.40 -10.41 0.30
CA ILE A 92 -1.40 -11.07 1.16
C ILE A 92 -0.37 -10.04 1.63
N PHE A 93 0.15 -9.20 0.74
CA PHE A 93 1.08 -8.12 1.09
C PHE A 93 0.46 -7.16 2.12
N SER A 94 -0.78 -6.72 1.89
CA SER A 94 -1.52 -5.84 2.82
C SER A 94 -1.72 -6.51 4.18
N GLY A 95 -2.00 -7.81 4.21
CA GLY A 95 -2.11 -8.59 5.45
C GLY A 95 -0.79 -8.68 6.22
N VAL A 96 0.34 -8.89 5.53
CA VAL A 96 1.67 -8.90 6.16
C VAL A 96 2.01 -7.53 6.73
N VAL A 97 1.72 -6.45 5.98
CA VAL A 97 1.88 -5.07 6.46
C VAL A 97 1.02 -4.84 7.71
N ALA A 98 -0.26 -5.24 7.70
CA ALA A 98 -1.14 -5.10 8.85
C ALA A 98 -0.64 -5.88 10.08
N ALA A 99 -0.16 -7.11 9.89
CA ALA A 99 0.42 -7.91 10.97
C ALA A 99 1.71 -7.27 11.53
N GLY A 100 2.55 -6.69 10.66
CA GLY A 100 3.72 -5.91 11.05
C GLY A 100 3.37 -4.67 11.86
N LEU A 101 2.29 -3.96 11.49
CA LEU A 101 1.78 -2.81 12.24
C LEU A 101 1.36 -3.23 13.64
N VAL A 102 0.54 -4.28 13.76
CA VAL A 102 0.09 -4.82 15.05
C VAL A 102 1.29 -5.22 15.92
N ALA A 103 2.27 -5.93 15.36
CA ALA A 103 3.49 -6.31 16.08
C ALA A 103 4.29 -5.08 16.55
N GLY A 104 4.37 -4.04 15.72
CA GLY A 104 5.00 -2.76 16.06
C GLY A 104 4.31 -2.06 17.23
N LEU A 105 2.98 -1.97 17.19
CA LEU A 105 2.14 -1.37 18.24
C LEU A 105 2.25 -2.15 19.57
N LEU A 106 2.15 -3.48 19.54
CA LEU A 106 2.29 -4.33 20.72
C LEU A 106 3.65 -4.18 21.39
N ARG A 107 4.72 -4.10 20.59
CA ARG A 107 6.07 -3.86 21.13
C ARG A 107 6.20 -2.45 21.71
N TYR A 108 5.60 -1.43 21.09
CA TYR A 108 5.62 -0.07 21.60
C TYR A 108 4.89 0.04 22.95
N ALA A 109 3.77 -0.68 23.10
CA ALA A 109 2.98 -0.72 24.33
C ALA A 109 3.63 -1.52 25.48
N SER A 110 4.61 -2.40 25.18
CA SER A 110 5.22 -3.29 26.17
C SER A 110 6.01 -2.54 27.26
N PRO A 111 5.72 -2.76 28.56
CA PRO A 111 6.34 -2.04 29.69
C PRO A 111 7.86 -2.20 29.83
N ALA A 112 8.44 -3.27 29.28
CA ALA A 112 9.86 -3.59 29.36
C ALA A 112 10.80 -2.46 28.86
N ARG A 113 10.27 -1.51 28.06
CA ARG A 113 11.02 -0.35 27.57
C ARG A 113 10.98 0.86 28.51
N ARG A 114 10.04 0.92 29.47
CA ARG A 114 9.94 1.99 30.47
C ARG A 114 10.91 1.80 31.64
N SER A 115 11.37 0.57 31.85
CA SER A 115 12.22 0.19 33.00
C SER A 115 13.73 0.21 32.70
N ALA A 116 14.15 0.57 31.48
CA ALA A 116 15.57 0.74 31.19
C ALA A 116 16.07 2.00 31.90
N PRO A 117 17.10 1.93 32.77
CA PRO A 117 17.68 3.11 33.37
C PRO A 117 18.11 4.08 32.26
N VAL A 118 17.77 5.35 32.42
CA VAL A 118 18.35 6.43 31.62
C VAL A 118 19.81 6.52 32.04
N GLU A 119 20.65 5.65 31.50
CA GLU A 119 22.10 5.84 31.58
C GLU A 119 22.38 7.09 30.77
N GLN A 120 22.67 8.18 31.50
CA GLN A 120 23.15 9.43 30.93
C GLN A 120 24.35 9.08 30.05
N ARG A 121 24.12 8.98 28.75
CA ARG A 121 25.19 9.06 27.75
C ARG A 121 25.84 10.41 27.97
N SER A 122 26.93 10.41 28.73
CA SER A 122 27.83 11.53 28.87
C SER A 122 28.16 12.01 27.47
N VAL A 123 27.67 13.19 27.13
CA VAL A 123 27.99 13.86 25.89
C VAL A 123 29.47 14.24 25.99
N SER A 124 30.35 13.35 25.53
CA SER A 124 31.73 13.70 25.25
C SER A 124 31.69 14.72 24.11
N LYS A 125 31.90 15.99 24.48
CA LYS A 125 32.03 17.14 23.58
C LYS A 125 33.05 16.80 22.49
N PRO A 126 32.72 16.86 21.19
CA PRO A 126 33.71 16.61 20.15
C PRO A 126 34.70 17.78 20.15
N SER A 127 35.94 17.52 20.57
CA SER A 127 37.08 18.41 20.32
C SER A 127 37.51 18.21 18.87
N GLY A 128 37.05 19.06 17.97
CA GLY A 128 37.46 19.01 16.57
C GLY A 128 36.91 20.18 15.79
N SER A 129 37.79 21.13 15.46
CA SER A 129 37.57 22.17 14.45
C SER A 129 37.41 21.51 13.08
N GLY A 130 36.17 21.41 12.60
CA GLY A 130 35.86 20.90 11.27
C GLY A 130 34.54 21.49 10.78
N VAL A 131 34.65 22.34 9.76
CA VAL A 131 33.63 22.83 8.81
C VAL A 131 32.16 22.59 9.21
N ALA A 132 31.42 23.67 9.45
CA ALA A 132 29.98 23.65 9.64
C ALA A 132 29.26 23.01 8.43
N GLY A 133 28.99 21.71 8.51
CA GLY A 133 28.00 21.05 7.66
C GLY A 133 26.59 21.57 7.96
N PRO A 134 25.60 21.32 7.08
CA PRO A 134 24.24 21.80 7.26
C PRO A 134 23.71 21.40 8.64
N LEU A 135 23.11 22.36 9.36
CA LEU A 135 22.62 22.22 10.73
C LEU A 135 21.89 20.89 10.95
N PRO A 136 22.04 20.24 12.12
CA PRO A 136 21.21 19.09 12.48
C PRO A 136 19.78 19.60 12.63
N PHE A 137 18.97 19.47 11.58
CA PHE A 137 17.52 19.56 11.70
C PHE A 137 17.14 18.65 12.87
N ASN A 138 16.53 19.21 13.91
CA ASN A 138 16.17 18.54 15.15
C ASN A 138 15.37 17.25 14.86
N SER A 139 16.08 16.14 14.69
CA SER A 139 15.61 14.94 13.98
C SER A 139 14.47 14.23 14.69
N VAL A 140 14.35 14.44 16.00
CA VAL A 140 13.28 13.86 16.83
C VAL A 140 12.00 14.69 16.76
N MET A 141 12.12 16.03 16.73
CA MET A 141 10.95 16.91 16.63
C MET A 141 10.29 16.79 15.25
N SER A 142 11.12 16.71 14.19
CA SER A 142 10.64 16.48 12.82
C SER A 142 9.93 15.14 12.68
N GLN A 143 10.50 14.04 13.21
CA GLN A 143 9.85 12.72 13.15
C GLN A 143 8.48 12.66 13.83
N ARG A 144 8.33 13.32 14.98
CA ARG A 144 7.03 13.37 15.69
C ARG A 144 6.01 14.20 14.91
N TRP A 145 6.46 15.28 14.28
CA TRP A 145 5.62 16.11 13.43
C TRP A 145 5.17 15.38 12.17
N ASP A 146 6.07 14.67 11.49
CA ASP A 146 5.76 13.87 10.30
C ASP A 146 4.70 12.80 10.61
N LEU A 147 4.83 12.11 11.75
CA LEU A 147 3.84 11.15 12.22
C LEU A 147 2.50 11.81 12.54
N PHE A 148 2.51 12.96 13.22
CA PHE A 148 1.29 13.70 13.53
C PHE A 148 0.56 14.12 12.25
N VAL A 149 1.26 14.73 11.30
CA VAL A 149 0.72 15.12 9.99
C VAL A 149 0.18 13.90 9.26
N ALA A 150 0.91 12.79 9.22
CA ALA A 150 0.48 11.57 8.57
C ALA A 150 -0.82 11.01 9.18
N ILE A 151 -0.95 11.01 10.50
CA ILE A 151 -2.15 10.54 11.21
C ILE A 151 -3.35 11.44 10.93
N ILE A 152 -3.19 12.77 11.05
CA ILE A 152 -4.25 13.73 10.79
C ILE A 152 -4.72 13.66 9.33
N LEU A 153 -3.77 13.58 8.39
CA LEU A 153 -4.08 13.44 6.97
C LEU A 153 -4.85 12.15 6.69
N LEU A 154 -4.41 11.02 7.24
CA LEU A 154 -5.09 9.75 7.09
C LEU A 154 -6.51 9.81 7.66
N ALA A 155 -6.67 10.31 8.89
CA ALA A 155 -7.96 10.43 9.54
C ALA A 155 -8.92 11.33 8.75
N GLY A 156 -8.45 12.50 8.30
CA GLY A 156 -9.25 13.44 7.51
C GLY A 156 -9.69 12.87 6.17
N VAL A 157 -8.78 12.18 5.46
CA VAL A 157 -9.09 11.54 4.17
C VAL A 157 -10.05 10.36 4.35
N THR A 158 -9.87 9.53 5.37
CA THR A 158 -10.80 8.44 5.70
C THR A 158 -12.17 8.98 6.08
N ALA A 159 -12.25 10.04 6.89
CA ALA A 159 -13.51 10.68 7.24
C ALA A 159 -14.22 11.26 6.01
N SER A 160 -13.48 11.92 5.11
CA SER A 160 -13.99 12.41 3.83
C SER A 160 -14.52 11.28 2.96
N TYR A 161 -13.79 10.16 2.86
CA TYR A 161 -14.23 8.98 2.13
C TYR A 161 -15.53 8.38 2.69
N VAL A 162 -15.64 8.27 4.01
CA VAL A 162 -16.88 7.81 4.68
C VAL A 162 -18.01 8.78 4.40
N TRP A 163 -17.78 10.08 4.58
CA TRP A 163 -18.76 11.13 4.33
C TRP A 163 -19.31 11.08 2.91
N TYR A 164 -18.44 10.94 1.92
CA TYR A 164 -18.83 10.85 0.51
C TYR A 164 -19.74 9.63 0.24
N ASN A 165 -19.45 8.51 0.91
CA ASN A 165 -20.21 7.27 0.82
C ASN A 165 -21.53 7.26 1.60
N LEU A 166 -21.83 8.29 2.40
CA LEU A 166 -23.16 8.47 2.99
C LEU A 166 -24.16 9.01 1.96
N GLY A 167 -23.69 9.77 0.97
CA GLY A 167 -24.53 10.32 -0.10
C GLY A 167 -24.68 9.35 -1.28
N PHE A 168 -23.56 8.95 -1.87
CA PHE A 168 -23.53 8.13 -3.09
C PHE A 168 -22.70 6.87 -2.88
N VAL A 169 -23.07 5.77 -3.55
CA VAL A 169 -22.26 4.53 -3.48
C VAL A 169 -20.98 4.69 -4.28
N GLN A 170 -19.94 5.09 -3.57
CA GLN A 170 -18.68 5.58 -4.11
C GLN A 170 -17.50 4.91 -3.40
N HIS A 171 -17.56 3.58 -3.31
CA HIS A 171 -16.57 2.73 -2.65
C HIS A 171 -15.22 2.66 -3.40
N GLN A 172 -14.76 3.78 -3.94
CA GLN A 172 -13.56 3.85 -4.76
C GLN A 172 -12.35 4.18 -3.88
N GLY A 173 -11.41 3.24 -3.78
CA GLY A 173 -10.19 3.40 -3.00
C GLY A 173 -9.31 4.56 -3.46
N ARG A 174 -9.44 5.02 -4.71
CA ARG A 174 -8.74 6.22 -5.20
C ARG A 174 -9.02 7.49 -4.40
N TYR A 175 -10.15 7.59 -3.70
CA TYR A 175 -10.43 8.75 -2.83
C TYR A 175 -9.52 8.79 -1.60
N LEU A 176 -8.81 7.70 -1.30
CA LEU A 176 -7.80 7.64 -0.26
C LEU A 176 -6.42 8.14 -0.74
N PHE A 177 -6.25 8.47 -2.02
CA PHE A 177 -4.96 8.86 -2.60
C PHE A 177 -4.34 10.14 -2.04
N PRO A 178 -5.11 11.15 -1.60
CA PRO A 178 -4.53 12.28 -0.90
C PRO A 178 -3.76 11.88 0.37
N ALA A 179 -4.02 10.69 0.94
CA ALA A 179 -3.28 10.12 2.07
C ALA A 179 -2.17 9.13 1.66
N LEU A 180 -1.75 9.06 0.38
CA LEU A 180 -0.67 8.15 -0.06
C LEU A 180 0.62 8.33 0.71
N TYR A 181 0.96 9.57 1.10
CA TYR A 181 2.10 9.82 1.98
C TYR A 181 1.96 9.07 3.32
N SER A 182 0.80 9.16 3.96
CA SER A 182 0.50 8.46 5.21
C SER A 182 0.54 6.94 5.04
N PHE A 183 -0.04 6.43 3.95
CA PHE A 183 0.04 5.00 3.62
C PHE A 183 1.48 4.55 3.39
N GLY A 184 2.30 5.31 2.64
CA GLY A 184 3.70 4.98 2.40
C GLY A 184 4.52 4.92 3.68
N LEU A 185 4.32 5.86 4.60
CA LEU A 185 4.95 5.83 5.93
C LEU A 185 4.50 4.61 6.74
N LEU A 186 3.20 4.35 6.80
CA LEU A 186 2.66 3.19 7.53
C LEU A 186 3.18 1.87 6.95
N VAL A 187 3.14 1.71 5.63
CA VAL A 187 3.61 0.51 4.94
C VAL A 187 5.10 0.30 5.19
N SER A 188 5.93 1.34 5.04
CA SER A 188 7.39 1.22 5.25
C SER A 188 7.76 0.85 6.68
N LEU A 189 7.14 1.51 7.68
CA LEU A 189 7.34 1.19 9.09
C LEU A 189 6.86 -0.23 9.41
N SER A 190 5.66 -0.58 8.98
CA SER A 190 5.05 -1.87 9.30
C SER A 190 5.72 -3.03 8.58
N TRP A 191 6.18 -2.82 7.34
CA TRP A 191 6.98 -3.79 6.60
C TRP A 191 8.32 -4.06 7.27
N ARG A 192 9.01 -3.00 7.72
CA ARG A 192 10.23 -3.13 8.53
C ARG A 192 9.98 -3.97 9.79
N GLU A 193 8.81 -3.81 10.40
CA GLU A 193 8.42 -4.58 11.57
C GLU A 193 8.10 -6.04 11.26
N ALA A 194 7.40 -6.31 10.16
CA ALA A 194 7.16 -7.66 9.67
C ALA A 194 8.47 -8.42 9.38
N LEU A 195 9.53 -7.72 8.95
CA LEU A 195 10.85 -8.29 8.67
C LEU A 195 11.76 -8.46 9.90
N ARG A 196 11.29 -8.18 11.12
CA ARG A 196 12.02 -8.60 12.34
C ARG A 196 11.93 -10.12 12.48
N PRO A 197 13.01 -10.85 12.81
CA PRO A 197 13.01 -12.32 12.74
C PRO A 197 11.86 -12.97 13.50
N ARG A 198 11.64 -12.56 14.75
CA ARG A 198 10.55 -13.10 15.59
C ARG A 198 9.18 -12.85 14.95
N VAL A 199 8.96 -11.65 14.42
CA VAL A 199 7.69 -11.28 13.79
C VAL A 199 7.53 -12.02 12.46
N SER A 200 8.60 -12.12 11.66
CA SER A 200 8.59 -12.88 10.40
C SER A 200 8.21 -14.33 10.61
N PHE A 201 8.77 -15.00 11.64
CA PHE A 201 8.40 -16.38 11.98
C PHE A 201 6.92 -16.51 12.36
N VAL A 202 6.40 -15.58 13.16
CA VAL A 202 4.99 -15.58 13.56
C VAL A 202 4.08 -15.38 12.35
N ILE A 203 4.34 -14.36 11.53
CA ILE A 203 3.54 -14.09 10.33
C ILE A 203 3.62 -15.29 9.35
N ALA A 204 4.81 -15.84 9.14
CA ALA A 204 4.99 -17.02 8.31
C ALA A 204 4.17 -18.22 8.80
N GLY A 205 4.18 -18.48 10.11
CA GLY A 205 3.37 -19.54 10.72
C GLY A 205 1.87 -19.30 10.53
N LEU A 206 1.40 -18.06 10.70
CA LEU A 206 -0.01 -17.70 10.48
C LEU A 206 -0.42 -17.87 9.00
N LEU A 207 0.44 -17.46 8.06
CA LEU A 207 0.18 -17.66 6.63
C LEU A 207 0.16 -19.14 6.23
N LEU A 208 1.04 -19.96 6.81
CA LEU A 208 1.02 -21.42 6.59
C LEU A 208 -0.21 -22.07 7.18
N LEU A 209 -0.59 -21.69 8.40
CA LEU A 209 -1.82 -22.18 9.01
C LEU A 209 -3.03 -21.83 8.14
N TRP A 210 -3.09 -20.60 7.62
CA TRP A 210 -4.15 -20.21 6.70
C TRP A 210 -4.09 -21.02 5.39
N ALA A 211 -2.90 -21.24 4.81
CA ALA A 211 -2.76 -22.08 3.63
C ALA A 211 -3.26 -23.51 3.88
N VAL A 212 -2.97 -24.10 5.05
CA VAL A 212 -3.46 -25.42 5.44
C VAL A 212 -4.98 -25.45 5.55
N ILE A 213 -5.58 -24.44 6.20
CA ILE A 213 -7.04 -24.33 6.32
C ILE A 213 -7.67 -24.25 4.93
N LEU A 214 -7.17 -23.37 4.05
CA LEU A 214 -7.68 -23.22 2.69
C LEU A 214 -7.52 -24.49 1.85
N ALA A 215 -6.39 -25.20 1.99
CA ALA A 215 -6.18 -26.46 1.31
C ALA A 215 -7.17 -27.53 1.79
N ALA A 216 -7.39 -27.65 3.10
CA ALA A 216 -8.32 -28.60 3.67
C ALA A 216 -9.76 -28.33 3.23
N THR A 217 -10.23 -27.08 3.32
CA THR A 217 -11.57 -26.70 2.87
C THR A 217 -11.72 -26.82 1.35
N GLY A 218 -10.69 -26.45 0.59
CA GLY A 218 -10.69 -26.55 -0.87
C GLY A 218 -10.70 -27.99 -1.37
N LEU A 219 -10.00 -28.90 -0.69
CA LEU A 219 -10.06 -30.34 -0.97
C LEU A 219 -11.45 -30.91 -0.65
N ALA A 220 -12.03 -30.55 0.49
CA ALA A 220 -13.37 -31.00 0.88
C ALA A 220 -14.46 -30.52 -0.09
N ALA A 221 -14.31 -29.31 -0.64
CA ALA A 221 -15.24 -28.72 -1.61
C ALA A 221 -14.91 -29.04 -3.08
N ALA A 222 -13.85 -29.83 -3.36
CA ALA A 222 -13.30 -30.07 -4.70
C ALA A 222 -13.01 -28.77 -5.51
N ALA A 223 -12.66 -27.69 -4.81
CA ALA A 223 -12.48 -26.34 -5.36
C ALA A 223 -11.19 -25.71 -4.81
N LEU A 224 -10.05 -26.31 -5.13
CA LEU A 224 -8.76 -25.88 -4.61
C LEU A 224 -8.17 -24.72 -5.41
N ASP A 225 -8.00 -23.57 -4.76
CA ASP A 225 -7.29 -22.42 -5.34
C ASP A 225 -5.77 -22.58 -5.20
N LYS A 226 -5.18 -23.24 -6.18
CA LYS A 226 -3.74 -23.53 -6.22
C LYS A 226 -2.87 -22.27 -6.24
N TRP A 227 -3.37 -21.15 -6.79
CA TRP A 227 -2.58 -19.92 -6.90
C TRP A 227 -2.51 -19.21 -5.55
N THR A 228 -3.64 -19.10 -4.86
CA THR A 228 -3.66 -18.53 -3.50
C THR A 228 -2.77 -19.34 -2.55
N LEU A 229 -2.83 -20.68 -2.63
CA LEU A 229 -1.95 -21.55 -1.85
C LEU A 229 -0.48 -21.35 -2.18
N LEU A 230 -0.13 -21.29 -3.47
CA LEU A 230 1.24 -21.04 -3.92
C LEU A 230 1.77 -19.70 -3.37
N PHE A 231 0.96 -18.65 -3.42
CA PHE A 231 1.36 -17.33 -2.92
C PHE A 231 1.50 -17.29 -1.40
N LEU A 232 0.58 -17.89 -0.65
CA LEU A 232 0.68 -17.98 0.81
C LEU A 232 1.93 -18.74 1.25
N VAL A 233 2.20 -19.89 0.63
CA VAL A 233 3.39 -20.70 0.91
C VAL A 233 4.66 -19.97 0.49
N GLY A 234 4.67 -19.33 -0.68
CA GLY A 234 5.82 -18.58 -1.19
C GLY A 234 6.19 -17.39 -0.31
N VAL A 235 5.21 -16.56 0.07
CA VAL A 235 5.42 -15.41 0.96
C VAL A 235 5.83 -15.88 2.36
N SER A 236 5.21 -16.94 2.88
CA SER A 236 5.64 -17.52 4.15
C SER A 236 7.08 -18.02 4.11
N GLY A 237 7.45 -18.76 3.06
CA GLY A 237 8.82 -19.23 2.84
C GLY A 237 9.82 -18.07 2.82
N ALA A 238 9.51 -16.98 2.13
CA ALA A 238 10.35 -15.78 2.10
C ALA A 238 10.52 -15.14 3.50
N LEU A 239 9.45 -15.10 4.31
CA LEU A 239 9.50 -14.60 5.69
C LEU A 239 10.29 -15.53 6.62
N LEU A 240 10.18 -16.85 6.46
CA LEU A 240 10.99 -17.83 7.19
C LEU A 240 12.47 -17.66 6.86
N VAL A 241 12.81 -17.55 5.57
CA VAL A 241 14.18 -17.29 5.10
C VAL A 241 14.68 -15.98 5.71
N ASN A 242 13.91 -14.90 5.68
CA ASN A 242 14.28 -13.65 6.33
C ASN A 242 14.61 -13.82 7.83
N GLY A 243 13.78 -14.59 8.56
CA GLY A 243 14.02 -14.89 9.97
C GLY A 243 15.28 -15.74 10.21
N LEU A 244 15.64 -16.62 9.27
CA LEU A 244 16.83 -17.47 9.33
C LEU A 244 18.11 -16.74 8.92
N LEU A 245 18.02 -15.76 8.01
CA LEU A 245 19.18 -14.97 7.54
C LEU A 245 19.91 -14.25 8.67
N GLU A 246 19.23 -13.91 9.78
CA GLU A 246 19.88 -13.32 10.95
C GLU A 246 20.76 -14.32 11.73
N ARG A 247 20.56 -15.63 11.51
CA ARG A 247 21.34 -16.72 12.14
C ARG A 247 22.51 -17.20 11.29
N ILE A 248 22.59 -16.78 10.02
CA ILE A 248 23.62 -17.23 9.07
C ILE A 248 24.69 -16.13 8.92
N PRO A 249 26.00 -16.45 9.03
CA PRO A 249 27.06 -15.51 8.74
C PRO A 249 26.91 -14.88 7.35
N GLY A 250 26.88 -13.55 7.26
CA GLY A 250 26.70 -12.81 5.99
C GLY A 250 25.25 -12.64 5.52
N GLY A 251 24.28 -13.33 6.12
CA GLY A 251 22.87 -13.25 5.70
C GLY A 251 22.22 -11.87 5.89
N THR A 252 22.78 -11.02 6.75
CA THR A 252 22.34 -9.64 6.98
C THR A 252 22.46 -8.75 5.75
N GLN A 253 23.35 -9.07 4.81
CA GLN A 253 23.55 -8.31 3.57
C GLN A 253 22.36 -8.41 2.60
N LEU A 254 21.56 -9.48 2.69
CA LEU A 254 20.40 -9.70 1.82
C LEU A 254 19.11 -9.01 2.34
N ARG A 255 19.08 -8.60 3.61
CA ARG A 255 17.87 -8.01 4.22
C ARG A 255 17.44 -6.67 3.61
N PRO A 256 18.35 -5.76 3.21
CA PRO A 256 17.96 -4.55 2.47
C PRO A 256 17.26 -4.87 1.14
N ILE A 257 17.68 -5.94 0.47
CA ILE A 257 17.04 -6.39 -0.78
C ILE A 257 15.62 -6.88 -0.50
N LEU A 258 15.43 -7.73 0.52
CA LEU A 258 14.10 -8.19 0.94
C LEU A 258 13.19 -7.04 1.39
N TYR A 259 13.77 -6.02 2.02
CA TYR A 259 13.04 -4.81 2.38
C TYR A 259 12.60 -4.03 1.14
N ALA A 260 13.50 -3.80 0.17
CA ALA A 260 13.23 -2.99 -1.01
C ALA A 260 12.36 -3.69 -2.06
N LEU A 261 12.42 -5.02 -2.17
CA LEU A 261 11.83 -5.79 -3.26
C LEU A 261 10.33 -5.50 -3.47
N PRO A 262 9.45 -5.52 -2.45
CA PRO A 262 8.04 -5.22 -2.66
C PRO A 262 7.81 -3.81 -3.21
N PHE A 263 8.59 -2.82 -2.78
CA PHE A 263 8.45 -1.44 -3.27
C PHE A 263 8.87 -1.31 -4.73
N VAL A 264 9.93 -2.02 -5.14
CA VAL A 264 10.35 -2.08 -6.55
C VAL A 264 9.25 -2.74 -7.38
N LEU A 265 8.71 -3.87 -6.93
CA LEU A 265 7.64 -4.58 -7.64
C LEU A 265 6.36 -3.73 -7.72
N LEU A 266 6.00 -3.01 -6.65
CA LEU A 266 4.86 -2.08 -6.65
C LEU A 266 5.09 -0.92 -7.61
N GLY A 267 6.30 -0.34 -7.67
CA GLY A 267 6.63 0.69 -8.66
C GLY A 267 6.54 0.18 -10.10
N LEU A 268 7.03 -1.03 -10.36
CA LEU A 268 6.87 -1.67 -11.68
C LEU A 268 5.40 -1.92 -12.02
N LEU A 269 4.61 -2.41 -11.05
CA LEU A 269 3.18 -2.59 -11.26
C LEU A 269 2.47 -1.26 -11.56
N ASP A 270 2.73 -0.22 -10.77
CA ASP A 270 2.15 1.12 -10.94
C ASP A 270 2.45 1.71 -12.33
N THR A 271 3.68 1.54 -12.82
CA THR A 271 4.06 2.01 -14.17
C THR A 271 3.34 1.28 -15.31
N VAL A 272 2.92 0.04 -15.09
CA VAL A 272 2.27 -0.78 -16.12
C VAL A 272 0.75 -0.64 -16.11
N ILE A 273 0.14 -0.35 -14.95
CA ILE A 273 -1.32 -0.28 -14.77
C ILE A 273 -2.03 0.63 -15.78
N PRO A 274 -1.59 1.89 -16.02
CA PRO A 274 -2.26 2.79 -16.96
C PRO A 274 -2.36 2.26 -18.38
N PHE A 275 -1.42 1.40 -18.79
CA PHE A 275 -1.33 0.86 -20.14
C PHE A 275 -2.10 -0.43 -20.31
N LEU A 276 -2.10 -1.31 -19.29
CA LEU A 276 -2.76 -2.61 -19.38
C LEU A 276 -4.20 -2.63 -18.87
N TYR A 277 -4.53 -1.81 -17.87
CA TYR A 277 -5.77 -1.97 -17.12
C TYR A 277 -6.69 -0.75 -17.16
N THR A 278 -6.16 0.47 -17.31
CA THR A 278 -6.97 1.71 -17.33
C THR A 278 -7.60 2.01 -18.69
N VAL A 279 -8.24 1.03 -19.34
CA VAL A 279 -8.89 1.22 -20.65
C VAL A 279 -10.32 1.81 -20.51
N PRO A 280 -10.83 2.54 -21.53
CA PRO A 280 -12.22 2.95 -21.58
C PRO A 280 -13.14 1.75 -21.37
N GLN A 281 -14.13 1.88 -20.48
CA GLN A 281 -15.31 1.03 -20.55
C GLN A 281 -15.99 1.34 -21.89
N LEU A 282 -15.62 0.60 -22.93
CA LEU A 282 -16.44 0.51 -24.12
C LEU A 282 -17.75 -0.09 -23.64
N ALA A 283 -18.83 0.68 -23.74
CA ALA A 283 -20.18 0.18 -23.56
C ALA A 283 -20.30 -1.12 -24.39
N ARG A 284 -20.34 -2.24 -23.69
CA ARG A 284 -20.83 -3.51 -24.21
C ARG A 284 -22.18 -3.74 -23.57
#